data_AF-A0A8I1DS53-F1
#
_entry.id   AF-A0A8I1DS53-F1
#
_cell.length_a   1.000
_cell.length_b   1.000
_cell.length_c   1.000
_cell.angle_alpha   90.00
_cell.angle_beta   90.00
_cell.angle_gamma   90.00
#
_symmetry.space_group_name_H-M   'P 1'
#
loop_
_entity.id
_entity.type
_entity.pdbx_description
1 polymer ?
#
loop_
_entity_poly.entity_id
_entity_poly.type
_entity_poly.pdbx_seq_one_letter_code
_entity_poly.pdbx_strand_id
1 'polypeptide(L)'
;QLESAGQTVVLVMRDEALLGIVALRDTLRDDARQAVDELHQLGVQGIILTGDNPRAAAAIASELGLAFRAGLLPADKVQAVMALNAQSPLAMVGDGINDAPAMKAATIGIAMGSGTDVALETAD
;
A
#
# COMPACT_ATOMS: atom_id res chain seq x y z
N GLN A 1 -12.81 -9.87 16.11
CA GLN A 1 -13.58 -8.76 15.51
C GLN A 1 -12.68 -7.60 15.08
N LEU A 2 -11.80 -7.09 15.94
CA LEU A 2 -10.88 -5.99 15.57
C LEU A 2 -9.84 -6.43 14.53
N GLU A 3 -9.20 -7.59 14.72
CA GLU A 3 -8.25 -8.09 13.71
C GLU A 3 -8.88 -8.42 12.36
N SER A 4 -10.13 -8.87 12.34
CA SER A 4 -10.87 -9.11 11.09
C SER A 4 -11.17 -7.81 10.35
N ALA A 5 -11.15 -6.66 11.03
CA ALA A 5 -11.24 -5.33 10.43
C ALA A 5 -9.86 -4.76 10.01
N GLY A 6 -8.82 -5.59 9.97
CA GLY A 6 -7.47 -5.18 9.56
C GLY A 6 -6.71 -4.41 10.63
N GLN A 7 -7.15 -4.45 11.89
CA GLN A 7 -6.46 -3.78 13.00
C GLN A 7 -5.42 -4.69 13.65
N THR A 8 -4.27 -4.11 14.02
CA THR A 8 -3.29 -4.74 14.89
C THR A 8 -3.77 -4.58 16.34
N VAL A 9 -3.97 -5.68 17.05
CA VAL A 9 -4.47 -5.67 18.44
C VAL A 9 -3.32 -5.95 19.40
N VAL A 10 -3.12 -5.05 20.36
CA VAL A 10 -2.16 -5.17 21.46
C VAL A 10 -2.93 -5.40 22.76
N LEU A 11 -2.52 -6.41 23.54
CA LEU A 11 -3.09 -6.70 24.85
C LEU A 11 -2.31 -5.96 25.94
N VAL A 12 -2.99 -5.29 26.84
CA VAL A 12 -2.39 -4.63 28.01
C VAL A 12 -2.65 -5.49 29.24
N MET A 13 -1.59 -5.98 29.86
CA MET A 13 -1.64 -6.86 31.03
C MET A 13 -0.86 -6.28 32.21
N ARG A 14 -1.30 -6.59 33.43
CA ARG A 14 -0.54 -6.36 34.67
C ARG A 14 -0.71 -7.58 35.56
N ASP A 15 0.40 -8.13 36.04
CA ASP A 15 0.42 -9.29 36.95
C ASP A 15 -0.48 -10.43 36.44
N GLU A 16 -0.32 -10.79 35.16
CA GLU A 16 -1.13 -11.79 34.43
C GLU A 16 -2.62 -11.45 34.24
N ALA A 17 -3.12 -10.35 34.81
CA ALA A 17 -4.47 -9.86 34.58
C ALA A 17 -4.56 -9.00 33.31
N LEU A 18 -5.51 -9.32 32.43
CA LEU A 18 -5.84 -8.49 31.27
C LEU A 18 -6.53 -7.19 31.72
N LEU A 19 -5.89 -6.06 31.45
CA LEU A 19 -6.42 -4.72 31.75
C LEU A 19 -7.25 -4.15 30.60
N GLY A 20 -6.94 -4.53 29.35
CA GLY A 20 -7.64 -4.05 28.17
C GLY A 20 -6.90 -4.32 26.87
N ILE A 21 -7.40 -3.74 25.79
CA ILE A 21 -6.86 -3.89 24.43
C ILE A 21 -6.67 -2.52 23.77
N VAL A 22 -5.63 -2.41 22.95
CA VAL A 22 -5.40 -1.26 22.06
C VAL A 22 -5.41 -1.77 20.63
N ALA A 23 -6.24 -1.20 19.78
CA ALA A 23 -6.30 -1.53 18.36
C ALA A 23 -5.69 -0.40 17.54
N LEU A 24 -4.72 -0.74 16.71
CA LEU A 24 -4.05 0.19 15.80
C LEU A 24 -4.43 -0.15 14.36
N ARG A 25 -4.58 0.87 13.52
CA ARG A 25 -4.86 0.71 12.10
C ARG A 25 -4.16 1.83 11.35
N ASP A 26 -3.58 1.51 10.19
CA ASP A 26 -3.19 2.54 9.25
C ASP A 26 -4.42 3.24 8.68
N THR A 27 -4.31 4.55 8.57
CA THR A 27 -5.36 5.42 8.04
C THR A 27 -4.96 5.91 6.66
N LEU A 28 -5.93 5.98 5.76
CA LEU A 28 -5.76 6.65 4.49
C LEU A 28 -5.35 8.12 4.70
N ARG A 29 -4.61 8.66 3.73
CA ARG A 29 -4.47 10.12 3.61
C ARG A 29 -5.83 10.72 3.27
N ASP A 30 -6.10 11.92 3.77
CA ASP A 30 -7.40 12.59 3.63
C ASP A 30 -7.80 12.80 2.16
N ASP A 31 -6.82 12.98 1.27
CA ASP A 31 -6.96 13.21 -0.16
C ASP A 31 -6.97 11.93 -1.01
N ALA A 32 -6.67 10.76 -0.42
CA ALA A 32 -6.46 9.52 -1.18
C ALA A 32 -7.71 9.10 -1.97
N ARG A 33 -8.90 9.21 -1.37
CA ARG A 33 -10.16 8.86 -2.04
C ARG A 33 -10.42 9.76 -3.24
N GLN A 34 -10.30 11.07 -3.04
CA GLN A 34 -10.52 12.06 -4.09
C GLN A 34 -9.55 11.83 -5.25
N ALA A 35 -8.26 11.62 -4.96
CA ALA A 35 -7.26 11.36 -5.98
C ALA A 35 -7.56 10.10 -6.80
N VAL A 36 -7.98 9.00 -6.17
CA VAL A 36 -8.38 7.77 -6.87
C VAL A 36 -9.61 8.00 -7.76
N ASP A 37 -10.60 8.74 -7.27
CA ASP A 37 -11.80 9.06 -8.05
C ASP A 37 -11.49 9.93 -9.27
N GLU A 38 -10.60 10.92 -9.12
CA GLU A 38 -10.12 11.76 -10.22
C GLU A 38 -9.34 10.94 -11.27
N LEU A 39 -8.49 10.00 -10.83
CA LEU A 39 -7.79 9.08 -11.74
C LEU A 39 -8.77 8.19 -12.51
N HIS A 40 -9.79 7.64 -11.85
CA HIS A 40 -10.83 6.85 -12.52
C HIS A 40 -11.61 7.67 -13.55
N GLN A 41 -11.92 8.94 -13.28
CA GLN A 41 -12.58 9.84 -14.23
C GLN A 41 -11.73 10.11 -15.48
N LEU A 42 -10.40 10.08 -15.34
CA LEU A 42 -9.45 10.16 -16.45
C LEU A 42 -9.26 8.82 -17.19
N GLY A 43 -9.94 7.75 -16.76
CA GLY A 43 -9.81 6.41 -17.32
C GLY A 43 -8.59 5.63 -16.82
N VAL A 44 -7.89 6.13 -15.79
CA VAL A 44 -6.74 5.46 -15.18
C VAL A 44 -7.23 4.51 -14.09
N GLN A 45 -6.90 3.23 -14.22
CA GLN A 45 -7.24 2.21 -13.23
C GLN A 45 -6.09 2.01 -12.22
N GLY A 46 -6.43 1.72 -10.97
CA GLY A 46 -5.46 1.50 -9.89
C GLY A 46 -5.46 0.06 -9.35
N ILE A 47 -4.31 -0.37 -8.82
CA ILE A 47 -4.18 -1.58 -8.00
C ILE A 47 -3.20 -1.32 -6.86
N ILE A 48 -3.51 -1.84 -5.67
CA ILE A 48 -2.62 -1.75 -4.50
C ILE A 48 -1.67 -2.95 -4.48
N LEU A 49 -0.37 -2.70 -4.37
CA LEU A 49 0.67 -3.71 -4.15
C LEU A 49 1.32 -3.48 -2.78
N THR A 50 1.01 -4.31 -1.79
CA THR A 50 1.50 -4.12 -0.41
C THR A 50 2.19 -5.36 0.16
N GLY A 51 3.17 -5.13 1.05
CA GLY A 51 3.77 -6.17 1.89
C GLY A 51 2.93 -6.51 3.13
N ASP A 52 1.90 -5.70 3.43
CA ASP A 52 1.04 -5.93 4.58
C ASP A 52 0.23 -7.22 4.46
N ASN A 53 -0.28 -7.67 5.60
CA ASN A 53 -1.16 -8.83 5.62
C ASN A 53 -2.46 -8.56 4.83
N PRO A 54 -3.09 -9.61 4.25
CA PRO A 54 -4.28 -9.46 3.42
C PRO A 54 -5.48 -8.77 4.09
N ARG A 55 -5.62 -8.86 5.43
CA ARG A 55 -6.74 -8.24 6.16
C ARG A 55 -6.61 -6.72 6.19
N ALA A 56 -5.41 -6.21 6.48
CA ALA A 56 -5.14 -4.78 6.45
C ALA A 56 -5.27 -4.20 5.04
N ALA A 57 -4.69 -4.89 4.05
CA ALA A 57 -4.79 -4.50 2.64
C ALA A 57 -6.25 -4.44 2.16
N ALA A 58 -7.06 -5.45 2.48
CA ALA A 58 -8.47 -5.49 2.10
C ALA A 58 -9.28 -4.34 2.72
N ALA A 59 -8.99 -3.98 3.97
CA ALA A 59 -9.69 -2.89 4.66
C ALA A 59 -9.44 -1.54 3.95
N ILE A 60 -8.20 -1.27 3.55
CA ILE A 60 -7.83 -0.05 2.81
C ILE A 60 -8.35 -0.08 1.36
N ALA A 61 -8.17 -1.21 0.67
CA ALA A 61 -8.59 -1.37 -0.71
C ALA A 61 -10.11 -1.25 -0.89
N SER A 62 -10.89 -1.81 0.04
CA SER A 62 -12.35 -1.69 0.03
C SER A 62 -12.82 -0.26 0.24
N GLU A 63 -12.10 0.54 1.02
CA GLU A 63 -12.44 1.94 1.17
C GLU A 63 -12.21 2.69 -0.15
N LEU A 64 -11.10 2.43 -0.85
CA LEU A 64 -10.79 3.11 -2.12
C LEU A 64 -11.47 2.49 -3.35
N GLY A 65 -12.13 1.34 -3.24
CA GLY A 65 -12.71 0.63 -4.37
C GLY A 65 -11.68 0.04 -5.33
N LEU A 66 -10.49 -0.31 -4.82
CA LEU A 66 -9.37 -0.81 -5.62
C LEU A 66 -9.17 -2.32 -5.47
N ALA A 67 -8.63 -2.96 -6.52
CA ALA A 67 -8.06 -4.29 -6.39
C ALA A 67 -6.74 -4.24 -5.59
N PHE A 68 -6.34 -5.35 -4.98
CA PHE A 68 -5.08 -5.42 -4.24
C PHE A 68 -4.37 -6.77 -4.36
N ARG A 69 -3.05 -6.75 -4.13
CA ARG A 69 -2.20 -7.92 -3.84
C ARG A 69 -1.42 -7.62 -2.56
N ALA A 70 -1.49 -8.55 -1.61
CA ALA A 70 -0.97 -8.38 -0.25
C ALA A 70 0.05 -9.47 0.11
N GLY A 71 0.84 -9.24 1.17
CA GLY A 71 1.88 -10.16 1.63
C GLY A 71 3.05 -10.28 0.66
N LEU A 72 3.27 -9.26 -0.17
CA LEU A 72 4.30 -9.28 -1.22
C LEU A 72 5.69 -8.97 -0.63
N LEU A 73 6.68 -9.76 -1.04
CA LEU A 73 8.08 -9.38 -0.89
C LEU A 73 8.47 -8.34 -1.96
N PRO A 74 9.60 -7.62 -1.80
CA PRO A 74 10.05 -6.66 -2.80
C PRO A 74 10.18 -7.25 -4.21
N ALA A 75 10.65 -8.50 -4.34
CA ALA A 75 10.76 -9.19 -5.63
C ALA A 75 9.38 -9.46 -6.27
N ASP A 76 8.38 -9.79 -5.46
CA ASP A 76 7.02 -10.04 -5.95
C ASP A 76 6.36 -8.74 -6.46
N LYS A 77 6.64 -7.60 -5.80
CA LYS A 77 6.21 -6.28 -6.29
C LYS A 77 6.81 -5.98 -7.67
N VAL A 78 8.11 -6.22 -7.86
CA VAL A 78 8.78 -6.05 -9.16
C VAL A 78 8.12 -6.91 -10.23
N GLN A 79 7.91 -8.19 -9.96
CA GLN A 79 7.26 -9.11 -10.91
C GLN A 79 5.83 -8.66 -11.26
N ALA A 80 5.05 -8.23 -10.27
CA ALA A 80 3.71 -7.71 -10.48
C ALA A 80 3.71 -6.46 -11.37
N VAL A 81 4.62 -5.53 -11.11
CA VAL A 81 4.79 -4.32 -11.91
C VAL A 81 5.19 -4.65 -13.34
N MET A 82 6.19 -5.50 -13.56
CA MET A 82 6.62 -5.90 -14.90
C MET A 82 5.46 -6.53 -15.69
N ALA A 83 4.67 -7.40 -15.06
CA ALA A 83 3.54 -8.06 -15.70
C ALA A 83 2.40 -7.10 -16.07
N LEU A 84 2.16 -6.06 -15.25
CA LEU A 84 1.17 -5.02 -15.52
C LEU A 84 1.68 -4.03 -16.59
N ASN A 85 2.94 -3.61 -16.48
CA ASN A 85 3.58 -2.67 -17.40
C ASN A 85 3.70 -3.24 -18.82
N ALA A 86 3.80 -4.57 -18.96
CA ALA A 86 3.76 -5.25 -20.25
C ALA A 86 2.40 -5.17 -20.95
N GLN A 87 1.31 -4.94 -20.22
CA GLN A 87 -0.04 -4.81 -20.76
C GLN A 87 -0.38 -3.36 -21.13
N SER A 88 0.07 -2.40 -20.32
CA SER A 88 -0.13 -0.96 -20.52
C SER A 88 0.91 -0.18 -19.74
N PRO A 89 1.32 1.02 -20.20
CA PRO A 89 2.22 1.88 -19.45
C PRO A 89 1.72 2.12 -18.03
N LEU A 90 2.56 1.82 -17.04
CA LEU A 90 2.22 1.89 -15.63
C LEU A 90 3.05 2.97 -14.93
N ALA A 91 2.37 3.80 -14.13
CA ALA A 91 3.00 4.64 -13.12
C ALA A 91 2.95 3.92 -11.77
N MET A 92 4.08 3.80 -11.09
CA MET A 92 4.16 3.23 -9.74
C MET A 92 4.43 4.31 -8.72
N VAL A 93 3.56 4.43 -7.72
CA VAL A 93 3.74 5.32 -6.57
C VAL A 93 4.23 4.53 -5.36
N GLY A 94 5.27 5.00 -4.68
CA GLY A 94 5.81 4.36 -3.47
C GLY A 94 6.54 5.34 -2.56
N ASP A 95 6.78 4.96 -1.31
CA ASP A 95 7.45 5.79 -0.31
C ASP A 95 8.70 5.14 0.30
N GLY A 96 8.85 3.83 0.16
CA GLY A 96 9.93 3.08 0.79
C GLY A 96 11.08 2.69 -0.14
N ILE A 97 12.23 2.39 0.48
CA ILE A 97 13.34 1.64 -0.12
C ILE A 97 12.84 0.33 -0.77
N ASN A 98 11.82 -0.29 -0.17
CA ASN A 98 11.24 -1.54 -0.64
C ASN A 98 10.50 -1.40 -1.98
N ASP A 99 10.06 -0.19 -2.33
CA ASP A 99 9.34 0.09 -3.58
C ASP A 99 10.27 0.54 -4.70
N ALA A 100 11.48 1.01 -4.37
CA ALA A 100 12.44 1.51 -5.35
C ALA A 100 12.73 0.53 -6.51
N PRO A 101 12.96 -0.78 -6.29
CA PRO A 101 13.15 -1.72 -7.40
C PRO A 101 11.92 -1.84 -8.31
N ALA A 102 10.73 -1.77 -7.74
CA ALA A 102 9.48 -1.88 -8.46
C ALA A 102 9.15 -0.58 -9.21
N MET A 103 9.47 0.59 -8.64
CA MET A 103 9.38 1.89 -9.32
C MET A 103 10.25 1.93 -10.59
N LYS A 104 11.50 1.43 -10.55
CA LYS A 104 12.35 1.33 -11.75
C LYS A 104 11.81 0.38 -12.84
N ALA A 105 10.97 -0.57 -12.47
CA ALA A 105 10.38 -1.52 -13.40
C ALA A 105 9.11 -0.99 -14.08
N ALA A 106 8.54 0.10 -13.56
CA ALA A 106 7.39 0.79 -14.13
C ALA A 106 7.80 1.66 -15.33
N THR A 107 6.81 2.21 -16.07
CA THR A 107 7.10 3.23 -17.08
C THR A 107 7.50 4.55 -16.43
N ILE A 108 6.88 4.88 -15.30
CA ILE A 108 7.22 6.05 -14.47
C ILE A 108 7.20 5.62 -12.99
N GLY A 109 8.28 5.89 -12.27
CA GLY A 109 8.33 5.77 -10.80
C GLY A 109 8.07 7.11 -10.13
N ILE A 110 7.13 7.17 -9.19
CA ILE A 110 6.77 8.39 -8.45
C ILE A 110 7.02 8.14 -6.96
N ALA A 111 8.01 8.83 -6.41
CA ALA A 111 8.26 8.78 -4.97
C ALA A 111 7.36 9.76 -4.22
N MET A 112 6.78 9.33 -3.10
CA MET A 112 6.16 10.27 -2.18
C MET A 112 7.23 11.15 -1.53
N GLY A 113 6.95 12.45 -1.35
CA GLY A 113 7.92 13.42 -0.82
C GLY A 113 8.38 13.17 0.64
N SER A 114 7.72 12.26 1.36
CA SER A 114 8.17 11.75 2.67
C SER A 114 9.01 10.47 2.57
N GLY A 115 9.33 10.02 1.36
CA GLY A 115 10.06 8.79 1.12
C GLY A 115 11.53 8.89 1.48
N THR A 116 12.15 7.75 1.75
CA THR A 116 13.60 7.65 2.01
C THR A 116 14.42 8.19 0.84
N ASP A 117 15.63 8.72 1.07
CA ASP A 117 16.50 9.30 0.02
C ASP A 117 16.62 8.40 -1.24
N VAL A 118 16.69 7.09 -1.05
CA VAL A 118 16.76 6.09 -2.13
C VAL A 118 15.51 6.09 -3.01
N ALA A 119 14.32 6.30 -2.45
CA ALA A 119 13.07 6.38 -3.20
C ALA A 119 13.05 7.65 -4.06
N LEU A 120 13.48 8.78 -3.51
CA LEU A 120 13.55 10.07 -4.22
C LEU A 120 14.58 10.04 -5.37
N GLU A 121 15.74 9.41 -5.18
CA GLU A 121 16.74 9.23 -6.26
C GLU A 121 16.32 8.23 -7.35
N THR A 122 15.31 7.42 -7.07
CA THR A 122 14.82 6.37 -7.96
C THR A 122 13.57 6.79 -8.74
N ALA A 123 12.91 7.87 -8.34
CA ALA A 123 11.82 8.46 -9.11
C ALA A 123 12.35 9.17 -10.36
N ASP A 124 11.57 9.11 -11.44
CA ASP A 124 11.90 9.70 -12.74
C ASP A 124 11.22 11.07 -12.95
#